data_AF-A0A7X8XBW0-F1
#
_entry.id   AF-A0A7X8XBW0-F1
#
_cell.length_a   1.000
_cell.length_b   1.000
_cell.length_c   1.000
_cell.angle_alpha   90.00
_cell.angle_beta   90.00
_cell.angle_gamma   90.00
#
_symmetry.space_group_name_H-M   'P 1'
#
loop_
_entity.id
_entity.type
_entity.pdbx_description
1 polymer ?
#
loop_
_entity_poly.entity_id
_entity_poly.type
_entity_poly.pdbx_seq_one_letter_code
_entity_poly.pdbx_strand_id
1 'polypeptide(L)'
;MKKDKTSMLELSLRLTRGRRFFWVLGGITLLGLLLRVLVSWQLYSSPSVQNPLIETDMATYRRLALAICQGDWPAFFDYQPFYYTIFLPFLYLFSPAGSPFLVVVAQILLGTAAVWLCGITAAKLFGRRAGCLAALLLAASQFHIFYTPYLLLEVLQSFWMALILYWSVRVCRMNAIRDWGLLALFCAFSTLTRGNALLFMPGILALCCWKNYKSPWRAAALAALIVLLFYLPQLPYSWRNYQHFGRWRGPSVAQDKVLALGNTPEAPPGGLEYPRSYHEWCRQADDPDPARRESVSRKMLHRLRTEPLLYLEQKFRTFLLFWDKM
;
A
#
# COMPACT_ATOMS: atom_id res chain seq x y z
N MET A 1 8.48 37.98 -7.04
CA MET A 1 8.01 36.66 -6.54
C MET A 1 8.88 35.45 -6.96
N LYS A 2 10.08 35.64 -7.53
CA LYS A 2 11.04 34.55 -7.87
C LYS A 2 11.97 34.16 -6.69
N LYS A 3 12.13 35.05 -5.70
CA LYS A 3 13.04 34.89 -4.53
C LYS A 3 12.66 33.76 -3.56
N ASP A 4 11.37 33.46 -3.37
CA ASP A 4 10.91 32.46 -2.39
C ASP A 4 11.19 31.01 -2.79
N LYS A 5 11.03 30.68 -4.08
CA LYS A 5 11.30 29.32 -4.57
C LYS A 5 12.79 29.00 -4.54
N THR A 6 13.64 29.98 -4.84
CA THR A 6 15.10 29.85 -4.74
C THR A 6 15.53 29.65 -3.29
N SER A 7 14.92 30.39 -2.35
CA SER A 7 15.20 30.30 -0.91
C SER A 7 14.92 28.91 -0.31
N MET A 8 13.74 28.32 -0.56
CA MET A 8 13.42 26.98 -0.04
C MET A 8 14.23 25.86 -0.70
N LEU A 9 14.50 25.97 -2.01
CA LEU A 9 15.32 25.00 -2.71
C LEU A 9 16.76 25.04 -2.18
N GLU A 10 17.32 26.23 -2.01
CA GLU A 10 18.65 26.45 -1.43
C GLU A 10 18.73 26.01 0.02
N LEU A 11 17.73 26.31 0.85
CA LEU A 11 17.67 25.88 2.25
C LEU A 11 17.72 24.35 2.34
N SER A 12 16.96 23.66 1.50
CA SER A 12 16.93 22.20 1.52
C SER A 12 18.19 21.53 0.94
N LEU A 13 18.79 22.11 -0.12
CA LEU A 13 20.08 21.69 -0.64
C LEU A 13 21.18 21.89 0.42
N ARG A 14 21.14 23.00 1.17
CA ARG A 14 22.01 23.20 2.34
C ARG A 14 21.75 22.15 3.42
N LEU A 15 20.48 21.79 3.68
CA LEU A 15 20.13 20.76 4.66
C LEU A 15 20.65 19.36 4.29
N THR A 16 20.82 18.99 3.02
CA THR A 16 21.37 17.68 2.62
C THR A 16 22.83 17.71 2.13
N ARG A 17 23.45 18.90 1.95
CA ARG A 17 24.84 19.05 1.48
C ARG A 17 25.87 18.71 2.56
N GLY A 18 26.21 17.44 2.68
CA GLY A 18 27.38 17.04 3.46
C GLY A 18 27.72 15.59 3.20
N ARG A 19 28.93 15.31 2.73
CA ARG A 19 29.43 13.93 2.54
C ARG A 19 29.21 13.09 3.81
N ARG A 20 29.48 13.67 4.99
CA ARG A 20 29.25 13.01 6.29
C ARG A 20 27.81 12.51 6.48
N PHE A 21 26.79 13.26 6.05
CA PHE A 21 25.40 12.82 6.18
C PHE A 21 25.12 11.58 5.34
N PHE A 22 25.55 11.56 4.09
CA PHE A 22 25.34 10.40 3.22
C PHE A 22 26.13 9.18 3.69
N TRP A 23 27.33 9.37 4.27
CA TRP A 23 28.06 8.28 4.91
C TRP A 23 27.33 7.70 6.12
N VAL A 24 26.82 8.56 7.01
CA VAL A 24 26.05 8.12 8.19
C VAL A 24 24.76 7.43 7.76
N LEU A 25 24.01 8.02 6.84
CA LEU A 25 22.78 7.42 6.31
C LEU A 25 23.07 6.09 5.60
N GLY A 26 24.18 6.02 4.86
CA GLY A 26 24.66 4.79 4.22
C GLY A 26 24.98 3.72 5.25
N GLY A 27 25.66 4.07 6.35
CA GLY A 27 25.92 3.17 7.47
C GLY A 27 24.65 2.65 8.13
N ILE A 28 23.66 3.52 8.38
CA ILE A 28 22.35 3.13 8.94
C ILE A 28 21.60 2.20 7.97
N THR A 29 21.66 2.51 6.67
CA THR A 29 21.00 1.69 5.63
C THR A 29 21.67 0.33 5.50
N LEU A 30 23.00 0.27 5.59
CA LEU A 30 23.76 -0.98 5.62
C LEU A 30 23.43 -1.80 6.87
N LEU A 31 23.32 -1.17 8.05
CA LEU A 31 22.85 -1.83 9.25
C LEU A 31 21.44 -2.43 9.04
N GLY A 32 20.52 -1.65 8.48
CA GLY A 32 19.17 -2.13 8.15
C GLY A 32 19.15 -3.30 7.17
N LEU A 33 20.06 -3.30 6.18
CA LEU A 33 20.28 -4.41 5.25
C LEU A 33 20.77 -5.65 5.98
N LEU A 34 21.82 -5.53 6.79
CA LEU A 34 22.43 -6.64 7.53
C LEU A 34 21.44 -7.29 8.50
N LEU A 35 20.65 -6.49 9.22
CA LEU A 35 19.60 -7.00 10.10
C LEU A 35 18.55 -7.81 9.33
N ARG A 36 18.12 -7.33 8.16
CA ARG A 36 17.15 -8.03 7.30
C ARG A 36 17.73 -9.31 6.73
N VAL A 37 19.00 -9.30 6.30
CA VAL A 37 19.70 -10.51 5.85
C VAL A 37 19.79 -11.53 6.98
N LEU A 38 20.21 -11.11 8.18
CA LEU A 38 20.39 -12.00 9.33
C LEU A 38 19.06 -12.63 9.77
N VAL A 39 18.01 -11.83 9.94
CA VAL A 39 16.69 -12.36 10.33
C VAL A 39 16.09 -13.22 9.22
N SER A 40 16.23 -12.80 7.96
CA SER A 40 15.74 -13.61 6.85
C SER A 40 16.47 -14.94 6.77
N TRP A 41 17.78 -14.97 6.99
CA TRP A 41 18.58 -16.19 7.03
C TRP A 41 18.14 -17.13 8.16
N GLN A 42 17.93 -16.60 9.38
CA GLN A 42 17.43 -17.38 10.52
C GLN A 42 16.05 -17.98 10.28
N LEU A 43 15.14 -17.21 9.67
CA LEU A 43 13.76 -17.63 9.43
C LEU A 43 13.58 -18.37 8.11
N TYR A 44 14.58 -18.38 7.23
CA TYR A 44 14.44 -18.91 5.87
C TYR A 44 13.99 -20.36 5.88
N SER A 45 14.59 -21.21 6.72
CA SER A 45 14.26 -22.63 6.83
C SER A 45 12.95 -22.92 7.56
N SER A 46 12.27 -21.90 8.10
CA SER A 46 11.01 -22.12 8.81
C SER A 46 9.90 -22.59 7.86
N PRO A 47 8.97 -23.46 8.33
CA PRO A 47 7.84 -23.91 7.53
C PRO A 47 7.02 -22.75 6.97
N SER A 48 6.80 -21.70 7.76
CA SER A 48 6.00 -20.54 7.35
C SER A 48 6.59 -19.77 6.15
N VAL A 49 7.91 -19.82 5.93
CA VAL A 49 8.58 -19.20 4.77
C VAL A 49 8.64 -20.17 3.58
N GLN A 50 9.03 -21.42 3.83
CA GLN A 50 9.21 -22.42 2.76
C GLN A 50 7.87 -22.94 2.20
N ASN A 51 6.96 -23.29 3.09
CA ASN A 51 5.68 -23.94 2.80
C ASN A 51 4.59 -23.34 3.71
N PRO A 52 4.15 -22.10 3.40
CA PRO A 52 3.12 -21.43 4.19
C PRO A 52 1.83 -22.26 4.25
N LEU A 53 1.17 -22.23 5.40
CA LEU A 53 -0.10 -22.93 5.63
C LEU A 53 -1.18 -22.43 4.68
N ILE A 54 -2.03 -23.34 4.20
CA ILE A 54 -3.00 -23.08 3.13
C ILE A 54 -4.02 -21.98 3.47
N GLU A 55 -4.29 -21.80 4.76
CA GLU A 55 -5.22 -20.79 5.29
C GLU A 55 -4.63 -19.38 5.30
N THR A 56 -3.32 -19.24 5.06
CA THR A 56 -2.63 -17.95 5.10
C THR A 56 -2.66 -17.24 3.76
N ASP A 57 -2.65 -15.91 3.83
CA ASP A 57 -2.46 -15.03 2.68
C ASP A 57 -1.22 -15.40 1.86
N MET A 58 -0.12 -15.78 2.52
CA MET A 58 1.13 -16.19 1.89
C MET A 58 0.94 -17.36 0.92
N ALA A 59 0.21 -18.40 1.35
CA ALA A 59 -0.08 -19.55 0.50
C ALA A 59 -1.00 -19.17 -0.67
N THR A 60 -1.97 -18.28 -0.42
CA THR A 60 -2.86 -17.77 -1.46
C THR A 60 -2.09 -16.98 -2.53
N TYR A 61 -1.21 -16.05 -2.15
CA TYR A 61 -0.41 -15.28 -3.09
C TYR A 61 0.54 -16.17 -3.90
N ARG A 62 1.21 -17.14 -3.24
CA ARG A 62 2.09 -18.09 -3.92
C ARG A 62 1.33 -18.92 -4.95
N ARG A 63 0.18 -19.48 -4.56
CA ARG A 63 -0.66 -20.30 -5.45
C ARG A 63 -1.13 -19.51 -6.67
N LEU A 64 -1.66 -18.31 -6.47
CA LEU A 64 -2.15 -17.46 -7.56
C LEU A 64 -1.03 -17.03 -8.50
N ALA A 65 0.14 -16.67 -7.95
CA ALA A 65 1.29 -16.29 -8.76
C ALA A 65 1.80 -17.46 -9.63
N LEU A 66 1.87 -18.68 -9.08
CA LEU A 66 2.27 -19.86 -9.84
C LEU A 66 1.26 -20.23 -10.93
N ALA A 67 -0.05 -20.11 -10.66
CA ALA A 67 -1.09 -20.30 -11.68
C ALA A 67 -0.90 -19.31 -12.85
N ILE A 68 -0.64 -18.04 -12.54
CA ILE A 68 -0.38 -17.00 -13.56
C ILE A 68 0.88 -17.31 -14.38
N CYS A 69 1.96 -17.79 -13.75
CA CYS A 69 3.16 -18.24 -14.46
C CYS A 69 2.88 -19.39 -15.43
N GLN A 70 1.88 -20.22 -15.17
CA GLN A 70 1.45 -21.32 -16.03
C GLN A 70 0.43 -20.88 -17.11
N GLY A 71 0.06 -19.60 -17.14
CA GLY A 71 -0.95 -19.06 -18.05
C GLY A 71 -2.39 -19.22 -17.56
N ASP A 72 -2.60 -19.74 -16.35
CA ASP A 72 -3.92 -19.82 -15.73
C ASP A 72 -4.24 -18.51 -14.99
N TRP A 73 -4.99 -17.65 -15.66
CA TRP A 73 -5.40 -16.36 -15.11
C TRP A 73 -6.71 -16.48 -14.34
N PRO A 74 -6.81 -15.91 -13.12
CA PRO A 74 -8.02 -16.02 -12.31
C PRO A 74 -9.22 -15.37 -13.01
N ALA A 75 -10.43 -15.91 -12.89
CA ALA A 75 -11.61 -15.35 -13.56
C ALA A 75 -11.91 -13.90 -13.17
N PHE A 76 -11.57 -13.52 -11.93
CA PHE A 76 -11.64 -12.17 -11.39
C PHE A 76 -10.54 -11.97 -10.33
N PHE A 77 -10.27 -10.72 -9.95
CA PHE A 77 -9.23 -10.36 -8.98
C PHE A 77 -9.85 -10.03 -7.61
N ASP A 78 -9.73 -10.95 -6.65
CA ASP A 78 -10.32 -10.79 -5.31
C ASP A 78 -9.51 -9.81 -4.44
N TYR A 79 -8.26 -10.13 -4.10
CA TYR A 79 -7.42 -9.34 -3.18
C TYR A 79 -6.09 -8.90 -3.80
N GLN A 80 -5.80 -7.59 -3.84
CA GLN A 80 -4.43 -7.05 -3.99
C GLN A 80 -3.67 -7.53 -5.25
N PRO A 81 -4.22 -7.27 -6.45
CA PRO A 81 -3.75 -7.84 -7.70
C PRO A 81 -2.25 -7.70 -7.92
N PHE A 82 -1.64 -6.54 -7.67
CA PHE A 82 -0.24 -6.28 -8.06
C PHE A 82 0.75 -7.30 -7.51
N TYR A 83 0.57 -7.73 -6.26
CA TYR A 83 1.53 -8.57 -5.58
C TYR A 83 1.62 -9.95 -6.24
N TYR A 84 0.47 -10.60 -6.48
CA TYR A 84 0.45 -11.95 -7.04
C TYR A 84 0.37 -12.00 -8.57
N THR A 85 0.03 -10.90 -9.26
CA THR A 85 -0.07 -10.88 -10.73
C THR A 85 1.17 -10.31 -11.42
N ILE A 86 1.95 -9.48 -10.72
CA ILE A 86 3.14 -8.83 -11.28
C ILE A 86 4.37 -9.14 -10.44
N PHE A 87 4.36 -8.77 -9.14
CA PHE A 87 5.57 -8.83 -8.32
C PHE A 87 6.10 -10.25 -8.15
N LEU A 88 5.26 -11.19 -7.66
CA LEU A 88 5.66 -12.58 -7.49
C LEU A 88 5.93 -13.29 -8.82
N PRO A 89 5.05 -13.23 -9.85
CA PRO A 89 5.31 -13.89 -11.13
C PRO A 89 6.61 -13.42 -11.78
N PHE A 90 6.93 -12.13 -11.73
CA PHE A 90 8.19 -11.60 -12.26
C PHE A 90 9.42 -12.26 -11.62
N LEU A 91 9.38 -12.49 -10.31
CA LEU A 91 10.46 -13.17 -9.59
C LEU A 91 10.48 -14.68 -9.89
N TYR A 92 9.33 -15.30 -10.07
CA TYR A 92 9.22 -16.72 -10.42
C TYR A 92 9.62 -17.05 -11.86
N LEU A 93 9.73 -16.06 -12.76
CA LEU A 93 10.40 -16.25 -14.06
C LEU A 93 11.84 -16.77 -13.88
N PHE A 94 12.52 -16.37 -12.80
CA PHE A 94 13.88 -16.79 -12.48
C PHE A 94 13.93 -17.91 -11.43
N SER A 95 12.78 -18.31 -10.89
CA SER A 95 12.64 -19.46 -9.98
C SER A 95 11.30 -20.17 -10.22
N PRO A 96 11.19 -20.97 -11.30
CA PRO A 96 9.91 -21.54 -11.74
C PRO A 96 9.27 -22.50 -10.71
N ALA A 97 10.08 -23.10 -9.84
CA ALA A 97 9.60 -23.94 -8.74
C ALA A 97 8.87 -23.14 -7.62
N GLY A 98 8.79 -21.80 -7.74
CA GLY A 98 8.17 -20.94 -6.74
C GLY A 98 8.95 -20.90 -5.43
N SER A 99 10.29 -20.93 -5.51
CA SER A 99 11.15 -20.82 -4.33
C SER A 99 10.99 -19.43 -3.70
N PRO A 100 10.91 -19.33 -2.37
CA PRO A 100 10.81 -18.04 -1.69
C PRO A 100 12.09 -17.21 -1.82
N PHE A 101 13.24 -17.81 -2.16
CA PHE A 101 14.55 -17.15 -2.13
C PHE A 101 14.58 -15.78 -2.81
N LEU A 102 14.18 -15.69 -4.09
CA LEU A 102 14.22 -14.43 -4.84
C LEU A 102 13.22 -13.40 -4.31
N VAL A 103 12.09 -13.86 -3.76
CA VAL A 103 11.10 -12.99 -3.09
C VAL A 103 11.71 -12.38 -1.84
N VAL A 104 12.37 -13.19 -1.00
CA VAL A 104 13.07 -12.73 0.19
C VAL A 104 14.16 -11.71 -0.18
N VAL A 105 15.00 -12.01 -1.18
CA VAL A 105 16.04 -11.08 -1.65
C VAL A 105 15.43 -9.76 -2.13
N ALA A 106 14.38 -9.80 -2.95
CA ALA A 106 13.69 -8.60 -3.41
C ALA A 106 13.13 -7.78 -2.23
N GLN A 107 12.51 -8.43 -1.26
CA GLN A 107 11.95 -7.78 -0.07
C GLN A 107 13.04 -7.16 0.82
N ILE A 108 14.20 -7.82 0.98
CA ILE A 108 15.37 -7.26 1.68
C ILE A 108 15.81 -5.95 1.00
N LEU A 109 15.92 -5.95 -0.34
CA LEU A 109 16.35 -4.78 -1.10
C LEU A 109 15.32 -3.64 -1.03
N LEU A 110 14.03 -3.94 -1.21
CA LEU A 110 12.95 -2.95 -1.12
C LEU A 110 12.83 -2.35 0.28
N GLY A 111 12.90 -3.19 1.32
CA GLY A 111 12.86 -2.73 2.70
C GLY A 111 14.07 -1.87 3.06
N THR A 112 15.26 -2.20 2.54
CA THR A 112 16.47 -1.38 2.69
C THR A 112 16.35 -0.06 1.94
N ALA A 113 15.80 -0.07 0.73
CA ALA A 113 15.54 1.15 -0.03
C ALA A 113 14.52 2.06 0.67
N ALA A 114 13.51 1.49 1.35
CA ALA A 114 12.56 2.23 2.16
C ALA A 114 13.24 2.96 3.33
N VAL A 115 14.22 2.35 4.00
CA VAL A 115 15.05 2.99 5.04
C VAL A 115 15.77 4.22 4.50
N TRP A 116 16.44 4.08 3.36
CA TRP A 116 17.15 5.19 2.71
C TRP A 116 16.20 6.32 2.30
N LEU A 117 15.08 6.00 1.64
CA LEU A 117 14.07 6.96 1.21
C LEU A 117 13.45 7.70 2.39
N CYS A 118 13.14 7.00 3.49
CA CYS A 118 12.64 7.59 4.72
C CYS A 118 13.64 8.61 5.27
N GLY A 119 14.92 8.22 5.39
CA GLY A 119 15.97 9.09 5.89
C GLY A 119 16.20 10.34 5.04
N ILE A 120 16.25 10.21 3.72
CA ILE A 120 16.37 11.38 2.83
C ILE A 120 15.14 12.28 2.93
N THR A 121 13.94 11.70 2.98
CA THR A 121 12.70 12.48 3.02
C THR A 121 12.59 13.27 4.31
N ALA A 122 12.86 12.63 5.45
CA ALA A 122 12.92 13.30 6.75
C ALA A 122 14.05 14.35 6.80
N ALA A 123 15.22 14.06 6.23
CA ALA A 123 16.31 15.04 6.13
C ALA A 123 15.91 16.28 5.33
N LYS A 124 15.14 16.08 4.25
CA LYS A 124 14.62 17.16 3.43
C LYS A 124 13.62 18.02 4.21
N LEU A 125 12.77 17.42 5.03
CA LEU A 125 11.70 18.14 5.75
C LEU A 125 12.19 18.80 7.04
N PHE A 126 13.01 18.11 7.82
CA PHE A 126 13.33 18.46 9.20
C PHE A 126 14.85 18.52 9.49
N GLY A 127 15.67 18.36 8.46
CA GLY A 127 17.14 18.41 8.57
C GLY A 127 17.81 17.08 8.90
N ARG A 128 19.15 17.06 8.82
CA ARG A 128 19.98 15.83 8.80
C ARG A 128 19.77 14.91 10.00
N ARG A 129 19.68 15.49 11.20
CA ARG A 129 19.52 14.72 12.44
C ARG A 129 18.20 13.94 12.44
N ALA A 130 17.11 14.60 12.06
CA ALA A 130 15.82 13.95 11.89
C ALA A 130 15.85 12.90 10.77
N GLY A 131 16.59 13.15 9.69
CA GLY A 131 16.84 12.17 8.64
C GLY A 131 17.51 10.89 9.13
N CYS A 132 18.62 11.02 9.87
CA CYS A 132 19.32 9.88 10.45
C CYS A 132 18.45 9.15 11.48
N LEU A 133 17.73 9.89 12.33
CA LEU A 133 16.84 9.31 13.33
C LEU A 133 15.70 8.53 12.68
N ALA A 134 15.03 9.09 11.67
CA ALA A 134 13.95 8.41 10.95
C ALA A 134 14.43 7.14 10.24
N ALA A 135 15.61 7.21 9.59
CA ALA A 135 16.23 6.03 9.00
C ALA A 135 16.56 4.96 10.05
N LEU A 136 17.10 5.36 11.20
CA LEU A 136 17.47 4.44 12.28
C LEU A 136 16.23 3.75 12.87
N LEU A 137 15.17 4.51 13.14
CA LEU A 137 13.89 3.98 13.65
C LEU A 137 13.28 2.96 12.67
N LEU A 138 13.30 3.24 11.37
CA LEU A 138 12.79 2.31 10.37
C LEU A 138 13.73 1.11 10.15
N ALA A 139 15.05 1.33 10.23
CA ALA A 139 16.05 0.28 10.10
C ALA A 139 15.92 -0.76 11.22
N ALA A 140 15.68 -0.30 12.45
CA ALA A 140 15.54 -1.11 13.67
C ALA A 140 14.08 -1.53 13.99
N SER A 141 13.11 -1.13 13.17
CA SER A 141 11.70 -1.50 13.38
C SER A 141 11.53 -3.02 13.31
N GLN A 142 11.14 -3.61 14.45
CA GLN A 142 10.96 -5.06 14.58
C GLN A 142 10.00 -5.62 13.53
N PHE A 143 8.82 -5.03 13.37
CA PHE A 143 7.83 -5.49 12.39
C PHE A 143 8.36 -5.38 10.96
N HIS A 144 9.06 -4.30 10.62
CA HIS A 144 9.60 -4.12 9.28
C HIS A 144 10.70 -5.15 8.97
N ILE A 145 11.49 -5.57 9.95
CA ILE A 145 12.51 -6.62 9.77
C ILE A 145 11.83 -7.99 9.74
N PHE A 146 11.01 -8.29 10.75
CA PHE A 146 10.39 -9.60 10.98
C PHE A 146 9.56 -10.08 9.80
N TYR A 147 8.78 -9.21 9.16
CA TYR A 147 7.95 -9.61 8.01
C TYR A 147 8.72 -9.73 6.68
N THR A 148 10.02 -9.43 6.64
CA THR A 148 10.82 -9.45 5.40
C THR A 148 10.94 -10.81 4.71
N PRO A 149 11.09 -11.96 5.40
CA PRO A 149 11.21 -13.25 4.73
C PRO A 149 9.87 -13.87 4.33
N TYR A 150 8.74 -13.35 4.83
CA TYR A 150 7.42 -13.92 4.56
C TYR A 150 6.88 -13.45 3.22
N LEU A 151 6.10 -14.29 2.54
CA LEU A 151 5.50 -13.99 1.22
C LEU A 151 4.28 -13.08 1.39
N LEU A 152 4.57 -11.88 1.86
CA LEU A 152 3.62 -10.89 2.34
C LEU A 152 3.92 -9.55 1.65
N LEU A 153 2.87 -8.83 1.31
CA LEU A 153 2.96 -7.59 0.53
C LEU A 153 3.50 -6.39 1.33
N GLU A 154 3.56 -6.50 2.65
CA GLU A 154 3.82 -5.44 3.62
C GLU A 154 5.10 -4.66 3.30
N VAL A 155 6.17 -5.36 2.93
CA VAL A 155 7.47 -4.73 2.59
C VAL A 155 7.42 -4.01 1.25
N LEU A 156 6.73 -4.57 0.26
CA LEU A 156 6.50 -3.88 -1.01
C LEU A 156 5.64 -2.63 -0.79
N GLN A 157 4.60 -2.74 0.04
CA GLN A 157 3.72 -1.63 0.36
C GLN A 157 4.43 -0.53 1.15
N SER A 158 5.30 -0.87 2.11
CA SER A 158 6.09 0.13 2.85
C SER A 158 7.05 0.89 1.93
N PHE A 159 7.66 0.19 0.95
CA PHE A 159 8.46 0.82 -0.08
C PHE A 159 7.64 1.78 -0.95
N TRP A 160 6.43 1.39 -1.38
CA TRP A 160 5.54 2.31 -2.10
C TRP A 160 5.19 3.55 -1.26
N MET A 161 4.92 3.39 0.04
CA MET A 161 4.67 4.53 0.94
C MET A 161 5.86 5.48 1.00
N ALA A 162 7.08 4.94 1.10
CA ALA A 162 8.31 5.75 1.10
C ALA A 162 8.50 6.52 -0.22
N LEU A 163 8.19 5.89 -1.36
CA LEU A 163 8.20 6.55 -2.67
C LEU A 163 7.15 7.66 -2.76
N ILE A 164 5.89 7.39 -2.38
CA ILE A 164 4.81 8.38 -2.39
C ILE A 164 5.19 9.59 -1.54
N LEU A 165 5.72 9.37 -0.33
CA LEU A 165 6.13 10.45 0.55
C LEU A 165 7.29 11.26 -0.05
N TYR A 166 8.34 10.59 -0.54
CA TYR A 166 9.49 11.26 -1.16
C TYR A 166 9.06 12.09 -2.38
N TRP A 167 8.21 11.53 -3.26
CA TRP A 167 7.73 12.21 -4.46
C TRP A 167 6.76 13.34 -4.13
N SER A 168 5.94 13.21 -3.08
CA SER A 168 5.11 14.29 -2.55
C SER A 168 5.96 15.50 -2.13
N VAL A 169 7.10 15.26 -1.46
CA VAL A 169 8.05 16.33 -1.13
C VAL A 169 8.72 16.90 -2.38
N ARG A 170 9.02 16.08 -3.39
CA ARG A 170 9.58 16.56 -4.68
C ARG A 170 8.61 17.45 -5.45
N VAL A 171 7.34 17.04 -5.62
CA VAL A 171 6.36 17.86 -6.36
C VAL A 171 6.10 19.19 -5.66
N CYS A 172 6.10 19.20 -4.31
CA CYS A 172 5.99 20.42 -3.53
C CYS A 172 7.11 21.44 -3.83
N ARG A 173 8.30 20.97 -4.19
CA ARG A 173 9.49 21.79 -4.41
C ARG A 173 9.70 22.15 -5.88
N MET A 174 9.66 21.14 -6.74
CA MET A 174 10.01 21.28 -8.16
C MET A 174 8.80 21.59 -9.02
N ASN A 175 7.60 21.14 -8.61
CA ASN A 175 6.35 21.24 -9.36
C ASN A 175 6.47 20.80 -10.84
N ALA A 176 7.33 19.81 -11.09
CA ALA A 176 7.61 19.27 -12.42
C ALA A 176 6.55 18.23 -12.82
N ILE A 177 6.13 18.24 -14.09
CA ILE A 177 5.12 17.32 -14.62
C ILE A 177 5.51 15.85 -14.46
N ARG A 178 6.81 15.53 -14.68
CA ARG A 178 7.36 14.19 -14.47
C ARG A 178 7.18 13.71 -13.03
N ASP A 179 7.32 14.60 -12.05
CA ASP A 179 7.19 14.22 -10.63
C ASP A 179 5.74 13.96 -10.26
N TRP A 180 4.80 14.73 -10.81
CA TRP A 180 3.37 14.46 -10.66
C TRP A 180 2.97 13.13 -11.28
N GLY A 181 3.47 12.82 -12.49
CA GLY A 181 3.21 11.54 -13.15
C GLY A 181 3.77 10.35 -12.37
N LEU A 182 5.01 10.44 -11.89
CA LEU A 182 5.62 9.40 -11.05
C LEU A 182 4.87 9.21 -9.73
N LEU A 183 4.47 10.31 -9.07
CA LEU A 183 3.67 10.25 -7.84
C LEU A 183 2.33 9.52 -8.07
N ALA A 184 1.64 9.82 -9.18
CA ALA A 184 0.40 9.15 -9.56
C ALA A 184 0.61 7.65 -9.81
N LEU A 185 1.67 7.27 -10.53
CA LEU A 185 2.01 5.86 -10.80
C LEU A 185 2.36 5.09 -9.52
N PHE A 186 3.15 5.66 -8.61
CA PHE A 186 3.44 5.02 -7.33
C PHE A 186 2.20 4.85 -6.47
N CYS A 187 1.30 5.84 -6.46
CA CYS A 187 0.00 5.73 -5.81
C CYS A 187 -0.88 4.64 -6.46
N ALA A 188 -0.84 4.49 -7.78
CA ALA A 188 -1.55 3.44 -8.51
C ALA A 188 -1.05 2.04 -8.12
N PHE A 189 0.25 1.80 -8.20
CA PHE A 189 0.85 0.51 -7.85
C PHE A 189 0.68 0.17 -6.38
N SER A 190 0.76 1.18 -5.51
CA SER A 190 0.42 1.02 -4.10
C SER A 190 -1.05 0.64 -3.90
N THR A 191 -1.98 1.27 -4.62
CA THR A 191 -3.42 0.94 -4.53
C THR A 191 -3.71 -0.47 -5.04
N LEU A 192 -3.02 -0.91 -6.09
CA LEU A 192 -3.10 -2.29 -6.58
C LEU A 192 -2.44 -3.31 -5.64
N THR A 193 -1.48 -2.88 -4.81
CA THR A 193 -0.86 -3.72 -3.76
C THR A 193 -1.71 -3.76 -2.50
N ARG A 194 -2.32 -2.63 -2.10
CA ARG A 194 -3.24 -2.54 -0.97
C ARG A 194 -4.22 -1.38 -1.21
N GLY A 195 -5.51 -1.70 -1.28
CA GLY A 195 -6.56 -0.76 -1.70
C GLY A 195 -6.70 0.51 -0.83
N ASN A 196 -6.21 0.49 0.41
CA ASN A 196 -6.23 1.66 1.29
C ASN A 196 -5.39 2.84 0.79
N ALA A 197 -4.41 2.60 -0.09
CA ALA A 197 -3.61 3.68 -0.69
C ALA A 197 -4.44 4.59 -1.62
N LEU A 198 -5.64 4.19 -2.03
CA LEU A 198 -6.60 5.05 -2.72
C LEU A 198 -6.87 6.36 -1.96
N LEU A 199 -6.79 6.33 -0.62
CA LEU A 199 -7.01 7.51 0.23
C LEU A 199 -5.97 8.61 0.04
N PHE A 200 -4.81 8.32 -0.56
CA PHE A 200 -3.84 9.37 -0.91
C PHE A 200 -4.30 10.22 -2.11
N MET A 201 -5.17 9.69 -2.98
CA MET A 201 -5.55 10.37 -4.22
C MET A 201 -6.20 11.74 -3.97
N PRO A 202 -7.22 11.90 -3.09
CA PRO A 202 -7.78 13.21 -2.78
C PRO A 202 -6.72 14.21 -2.27
N GLY A 203 -5.79 13.74 -1.44
CA GLY A 203 -4.69 14.56 -0.92
C GLY A 203 -3.71 15.00 -2.02
N ILE A 204 -3.38 14.11 -2.97
CA ILE A 204 -2.51 14.42 -4.12
C ILE A 204 -3.19 15.43 -5.05
N LEU A 205 -4.49 15.28 -5.33
CA LEU A 205 -5.25 16.23 -6.14
C LEU A 205 -5.38 17.58 -5.45
N ALA A 206 -5.69 17.61 -4.16
CA ALA A 206 -5.74 18.84 -3.37
C ALA A 206 -4.38 19.54 -3.38
N LEU A 207 -3.27 18.80 -3.24
CA LEU A 207 -1.92 19.33 -3.32
C LEU A 207 -1.64 19.90 -4.72
N CYS A 208 -2.08 19.24 -5.79
CA CYS A 208 -1.92 19.72 -7.16
C CYS A 208 -2.65 21.05 -7.39
N CYS A 209 -3.92 21.12 -6.97
CA CYS A 209 -4.74 22.33 -7.04
C CYS A 209 -4.13 23.45 -6.21
N TRP A 210 -3.75 23.18 -4.95
CA TRP A 210 -3.12 24.17 -4.08
C TRP A 210 -1.78 24.67 -4.61
N LYS A 211 -0.93 23.81 -5.20
CA LYS A 211 0.35 24.26 -5.77
C LYS A 211 0.20 25.05 -7.07
N ASN A 212 -0.87 24.83 -7.81
CA ASN A 212 -1.10 25.44 -9.13
C ASN A 212 -2.30 26.38 -9.14
N TYR A 213 -2.77 26.88 -7.99
CA TYR A 213 -3.97 27.71 -7.87
C TYR A 213 -3.95 28.99 -8.73
N LYS A 214 -2.76 29.56 -8.97
CA LYS A 214 -2.58 30.74 -9.84
C LYS A 214 -2.64 30.41 -11.35
N SER A 215 -2.70 29.13 -11.71
CA SER A 215 -2.66 28.66 -13.09
C SER A 215 -3.67 27.51 -13.27
N PRO A 216 -4.98 27.83 -13.28
CA PRO A 216 -6.05 26.83 -13.22
C PRO A 216 -5.99 25.83 -14.38
N TRP A 217 -5.65 26.26 -15.59
CA TRP A 217 -5.47 25.35 -16.74
C TRP A 217 -4.34 24.33 -16.53
N ARG A 218 -3.23 24.76 -15.91
CA ARG A 218 -2.15 23.83 -15.54
C ARG A 218 -2.60 22.88 -14.43
N ALA A 219 -3.33 23.38 -13.44
CA ALA A 219 -3.87 22.55 -12.36
C ALA A 219 -4.81 21.48 -12.92
N ALA A 220 -5.71 21.86 -13.83
CA ALA A 220 -6.64 20.95 -14.51
C ALA A 220 -5.91 19.92 -15.36
N ALA A 221 -4.93 20.34 -16.19
CA ALA A 221 -4.14 19.42 -17.01
C ALA A 221 -3.33 18.43 -16.17
N LEU A 222 -2.72 18.88 -15.06
CA LEU A 222 -2.01 18.01 -14.14
C LEU A 222 -2.96 17.08 -13.39
N ALA A 223 -4.12 17.56 -12.95
CA ALA A 223 -5.14 16.73 -12.31
C ALA A 223 -5.63 15.63 -13.25
N ALA A 224 -5.91 15.97 -14.52
CA ALA A 224 -6.27 15.00 -15.56
C ALA A 224 -5.15 13.97 -15.78
N LEU A 225 -3.89 14.40 -15.86
CA LEU A 225 -2.74 13.51 -15.97
C LEU A 225 -2.63 12.57 -14.75
N ILE A 226 -2.80 13.09 -13.54
CA ILE A 226 -2.74 12.31 -12.29
C ILE A 226 -3.84 11.25 -12.28
N VAL A 227 -5.09 11.64 -12.58
CA VAL A 227 -6.24 10.72 -12.64
C VAL A 227 -6.00 9.65 -13.71
N LEU A 228 -5.55 10.04 -14.90
CA LEU A 228 -5.25 9.13 -16.00
C LEU A 228 -4.18 8.11 -15.60
N LEU A 229 -3.01 8.57 -15.13
CA LEU A 229 -1.90 7.68 -14.76
C LEU A 229 -2.20 6.85 -13.51
N PHE A 230 -3.12 7.29 -12.66
CA PHE A 230 -3.55 6.49 -11.52
C PHE A 230 -4.47 5.35 -11.91
N TYR A 231 -5.47 5.60 -12.76
CA TYR A 231 -6.44 4.58 -13.16
C TYR A 231 -5.93 3.68 -14.29
N LEU A 232 -5.04 4.17 -15.16
CA LEU A 232 -4.54 3.40 -16.32
C LEU A 232 -4.00 2.01 -15.93
N PRO A 233 -3.12 1.85 -14.90
CA PRO A 233 -2.67 0.53 -14.47
C PRO A 233 -3.76 -0.35 -13.85
N GLN A 234 -4.86 0.25 -13.38
CA GLN A 234 -5.98 -0.45 -12.74
C GLN A 234 -7.02 -0.96 -13.76
N LEU A 235 -7.02 -0.42 -14.98
CA LEU A 235 -8.00 -0.75 -16.01
C LEU A 235 -8.01 -2.22 -16.41
N PRO A 236 -6.86 -2.92 -16.63
CA PRO A 236 -6.89 -4.33 -17.03
C PRO A 236 -7.59 -5.23 -16.00
N TYR A 237 -7.35 -4.95 -14.72
CA TYR A 237 -7.98 -5.68 -13.61
C TYR A 237 -9.48 -5.40 -13.53
N SER A 238 -9.85 -4.12 -13.62
CA SER A 238 -11.24 -3.67 -13.57
C SER A 238 -12.05 -4.20 -14.76
N TRP A 239 -11.43 -4.25 -15.95
CA TRP A 239 -12.02 -4.80 -17.16
C TRP A 239 -12.30 -6.31 -17.06
N ARG A 240 -11.34 -7.09 -16.55
CA ARG A 240 -11.56 -8.52 -16.33
C ARG A 240 -12.66 -8.77 -15.29
N ASN A 241 -12.68 -7.98 -14.22
CA ASN A 241 -13.76 -8.02 -13.23
C ASN A 241 -15.11 -7.64 -13.86
N TYR A 242 -15.14 -6.68 -14.79
CA TYR A 242 -16.34 -6.33 -15.55
C TYR A 242 -16.84 -7.51 -16.40
N GLN A 243 -15.96 -8.20 -17.11
CA GLN A 243 -16.31 -9.39 -17.90
C GLN A 243 -16.91 -10.51 -17.04
N HIS A 244 -16.40 -10.70 -15.82
CA HIS A 244 -16.89 -11.73 -14.92
C HIS A 244 -18.25 -11.38 -14.27
N PHE A 245 -18.42 -10.14 -13.79
CA PHE A 245 -19.60 -9.73 -13.03
C PHE A 245 -20.68 -9.04 -13.86
N GLY A 246 -20.42 -8.72 -15.13
CA GLY A 246 -21.31 -7.94 -15.99
C GLY A 246 -21.50 -6.48 -15.54
N ARG A 247 -20.62 -5.97 -14.67
CA ARG A 247 -20.68 -4.62 -14.10
C ARG A 247 -19.33 -4.10 -13.69
N TRP A 248 -19.15 -2.78 -13.72
CA TRP A 248 -17.90 -2.15 -13.32
C TRP A 248 -17.62 -2.40 -11.85
N ARG A 249 -16.47 -3.02 -11.58
CA ARG A 249 -15.86 -3.14 -10.25
C ARG A 249 -14.44 -2.62 -10.34
N GLY A 250 -13.89 -2.20 -9.20
CA GLY A 250 -12.49 -1.78 -9.11
C GLY A 250 -11.51 -2.92 -9.41
N PRO A 251 -10.20 -2.66 -9.32
CA PRO A 251 -9.18 -3.67 -9.62
C PRO A 251 -9.13 -4.82 -8.61
N SER A 252 -9.77 -4.67 -7.44
CA SER A 252 -9.97 -5.72 -6.43
C SER A 252 -11.44 -5.70 -6.01
N VAL A 253 -12.05 -6.89 -5.90
CA VAL A 253 -13.48 -7.03 -5.54
C VAL A 253 -13.71 -7.31 -4.05
N ALA A 254 -12.64 -7.39 -3.26
CA ALA A 254 -12.71 -7.65 -1.82
C ALA A 254 -13.24 -6.48 -0.96
N GLN A 255 -13.54 -5.32 -1.53
CA GLN A 255 -13.92 -4.13 -0.76
C GLN A 255 -15.08 -4.40 0.22
N ASP A 256 -16.17 -5.02 -0.24
CA ASP A 256 -17.33 -5.31 0.60
C ASP A 256 -16.98 -6.32 1.70
N LYS A 257 -16.15 -7.33 1.42
CA LYS A 257 -15.66 -8.31 2.40
C LYS A 257 -14.87 -7.60 3.52
N VAL A 258 -13.91 -6.74 3.16
CA VAL A 258 -13.09 -6.01 4.12
C VAL A 258 -13.94 -5.04 4.95
N LEU A 259 -14.94 -4.39 4.34
CA LEU A 259 -15.87 -3.54 5.07
C LEU A 259 -16.76 -4.35 6.02
N ALA A 260 -17.23 -5.55 5.64
CA ALA A 260 -18.10 -6.35 6.49
C ALA A 260 -17.40 -6.82 7.78
N LEU A 261 -16.11 -7.16 7.70
CA LEU A 261 -15.31 -7.80 8.75
C LEU A 261 -15.37 -7.10 10.13
N GLY A 262 -15.52 -5.77 10.15
CA GLY A 262 -15.57 -4.98 11.39
C GLY A 262 -16.77 -4.01 11.48
N ASN A 263 -17.78 -4.19 10.63
CA ASN A 263 -18.93 -3.28 10.57
C ASN A 263 -20.29 -3.97 10.64
N THR A 264 -20.32 -5.30 10.56
CA THR A 264 -21.59 -6.05 10.68
C THR A 264 -22.09 -6.07 12.14
N PRO A 265 -23.39 -6.26 12.40
CA PRO A 265 -23.96 -6.28 13.74
C PRO A 265 -23.27 -7.20 14.74
N GLU A 266 -22.90 -8.40 14.29
CA GLU A 266 -22.25 -9.42 15.11
C GLU A 266 -20.71 -9.35 15.03
N ALA A 267 -20.14 -8.38 14.30
CA ALA A 267 -18.69 -8.33 14.14
C ALA A 267 -18.02 -8.09 15.51
N PRO A 268 -17.13 -9.00 15.95
CA PRO A 268 -16.47 -8.87 17.22
C PRO A 268 -15.57 -7.62 17.20
N PRO A 269 -15.42 -6.93 18.33
CA PRO A 269 -14.45 -5.86 18.41
C PRO A 269 -13.05 -6.47 18.27
N GLY A 270 -12.28 -6.03 17.27
CA GLY A 270 -10.86 -6.39 17.10
C GLY A 270 -10.54 -7.87 16.81
N GLY A 271 -11.45 -8.63 16.21
CA GLY A 271 -11.27 -10.06 15.87
C GLY A 271 -11.31 -10.37 14.36
N LEU A 272 -10.73 -11.52 13.98
CA LEU A 272 -10.81 -12.12 12.64
C LEU A 272 -11.90 -13.21 12.61
N GLU A 273 -13.07 -12.92 13.17
CA GLU A 273 -14.20 -13.86 13.11
C GLU A 273 -15.15 -13.45 11.98
N TYR A 274 -15.74 -14.45 11.33
CA TYR A 274 -16.68 -14.28 10.23
C TYR A 274 -18.07 -14.67 10.70
N PRO A 275 -18.79 -13.79 11.43
CA PRO A 275 -20.10 -14.11 11.97
C PRO A 275 -21.15 -14.27 10.85
N ARG A 276 -22.36 -14.72 11.19
CA ARG A 276 -23.43 -14.92 10.20
C ARG A 276 -23.74 -13.63 9.47
N SER A 277 -23.75 -12.49 10.19
CA SER A 277 -23.96 -11.19 9.58
C SER A 277 -22.89 -10.81 8.55
N TYR A 278 -21.65 -11.25 8.71
CA TYR A 278 -20.59 -11.07 7.71
C TYR A 278 -20.93 -11.79 6.41
N HIS A 279 -21.25 -13.09 6.50
CA HIS A 279 -21.57 -13.89 5.33
C HIS A 279 -22.82 -13.40 4.61
N GLU A 280 -23.82 -12.95 5.38
CA GLU A 280 -25.05 -12.39 4.84
C GLU A 280 -24.79 -11.10 4.05
N TRP A 281 -24.05 -10.16 4.64
CA TRP A 281 -23.73 -8.90 4.00
C TRP A 281 -22.89 -9.09 2.73
N CYS A 282 -21.90 -9.98 2.77
CA CYS A 282 -21.09 -10.33 1.60
C CYS A 282 -21.94 -10.95 0.48
N ARG A 283 -22.84 -11.90 0.82
CA ARG A 283 -23.73 -12.55 -0.16
C ARG A 283 -24.63 -11.54 -0.85
N GLN A 284 -25.23 -10.62 -0.09
CA GLN A 284 -26.12 -9.59 -0.64
C GLN A 284 -25.36 -8.55 -1.48
N ALA A 285 -24.12 -8.23 -1.14
CA ALA A 285 -23.29 -7.32 -1.95
C ALA A 285 -22.91 -7.93 -3.31
N ASP A 286 -22.76 -9.26 -3.36
CA ASP A 286 -22.44 -10.03 -4.56
C ASP A 286 -23.67 -10.56 -5.31
N ASP A 287 -24.90 -10.30 -4.84
CA ASP A 287 -26.14 -10.77 -5.47
C ASP A 287 -26.21 -10.34 -6.95
N PRO A 288 -26.46 -11.24 -7.92
CA PRO A 288 -26.56 -10.89 -9.33
C PRO A 288 -27.75 -9.97 -9.65
N ASP A 289 -28.85 -10.06 -8.90
CA ASP A 289 -30.06 -9.24 -9.08
C ASP A 289 -29.86 -7.83 -8.51
N PRO A 290 -29.88 -6.77 -9.34
CA PRO A 290 -29.75 -5.39 -8.87
C PRO A 290 -30.81 -4.98 -7.84
N ALA A 291 -32.00 -5.59 -7.83
CA ALA A 291 -33.06 -5.28 -6.88
C ALA A 291 -32.80 -5.82 -5.48
N ARG A 292 -32.07 -6.94 -5.38
CA ARG A 292 -31.71 -7.59 -4.10
C ARG A 292 -30.33 -7.19 -3.61
N ARG A 293 -29.50 -6.70 -4.52
CA ARG A 293 -28.13 -6.32 -4.23
C ARG A 293 -28.06 -5.07 -3.37
N GLU A 294 -27.35 -5.19 -2.25
CA GLU A 294 -27.05 -4.05 -1.38
C GLU A 294 -25.58 -4.05 -0.96
N SER A 295 -24.84 -2.98 -1.28
CA SER A 295 -23.44 -2.86 -0.91
C SER A 295 -23.26 -2.75 0.61
N VAL A 296 -22.12 -3.20 1.11
CA VAL A 296 -21.81 -3.14 2.54
C VAL A 296 -21.73 -1.68 3.00
N SER A 297 -21.21 -0.78 2.17
CA SER A 297 -21.19 0.65 2.44
C SER A 297 -22.60 1.24 2.65
N ARG A 298 -23.60 0.79 1.88
CA ARG A 298 -24.99 1.24 2.04
C ARG A 298 -25.62 0.69 3.31
N LYS A 299 -25.36 -0.58 3.64
CA LYS A 299 -25.77 -1.19 4.91
C LYS A 299 -25.17 -0.50 6.12
N MET A 300 -23.89 -0.14 6.05
CA MET A 300 -23.20 0.63 7.10
C MET A 300 -23.87 2.00 7.31
N LEU A 301 -24.18 2.72 6.23
CA LEU A 301 -24.88 4.00 6.30
C LEU A 301 -26.30 3.86 6.82
N HIS A 302 -27.01 2.80 6.42
CA HIS A 302 -28.34 2.49 6.95
C HIS A 302 -28.28 2.27 8.45
N ARG A 303 -27.34 1.43 8.93
CA ARG A 303 -27.16 1.15 10.35
C ARG A 303 -26.73 2.37 11.15
N LEU A 304 -25.88 3.23 10.61
CA LEU A 304 -25.53 4.51 11.25
C LEU A 304 -26.77 5.40 11.45
N ARG A 305 -27.78 5.30 10.57
CA ARG A 305 -29.03 6.06 10.67
C ARG A 305 -30.06 5.41 11.59
N THR A 306 -30.18 4.08 11.57
CA THR A 306 -31.19 3.35 12.35
C THR A 306 -30.73 3.01 13.77
N GLU A 307 -29.44 2.73 13.94
CA GLU A 307 -28.83 2.29 15.20
C GLU A 307 -27.53 3.08 15.51
N PRO A 308 -27.58 4.43 15.58
CA PRO A 308 -26.36 5.24 15.71
C PRO A 308 -25.55 4.90 16.96
N LEU A 309 -26.22 4.64 18.09
CA LEU A 309 -25.54 4.33 19.36
C LEU A 309 -24.82 2.98 19.31
N LEU A 310 -25.44 1.93 18.76
CA LEU A 310 -24.82 0.61 18.61
C LEU A 310 -23.64 0.66 17.63
N TYR A 311 -23.78 1.42 16.54
CA TYR A 311 -22.68 1.61 15.60
C TYR A 311 -21.50 2.33 16.26
N LEU A 312 -21.74 3.43 16.98
CA LEU A 312 -20.71 4.18 17.70
C LEU A 312 -20.07 3.34 18.81
N GLU A 313 -20.87 2.59 19.56
CA GLU A 313 -20.37 1.65 20.57
C GLU A 313 -19.43 0.61 19.95
N GLN A 314 -19.82 0.01 18.82
CA GLN A 314 -18.97 -0.96 18.12
C GLN A 314 -17.63 -0.34 17.67
N LYS A 315 -17.66 0.91 17.18
CA LYS A 315 -16.44 1.64 16.81
C LYS A 315 -15.58 1.98 18.02
N PHE A 316 -16.22 2.36 19.12
CA PHE A 316 -15.53 2.62 20.37
C PHE A 316 -14.87 1.35 20.94
N ARG A 317 -15.57 0.22 20.97
CA ARG A 317 -15.00 -1.08 21.39
C ARG A 317 -13.83 -1.51 20.52
N THR A 318 -13.93 -1.30 19.21
CA THR A 318 -12.82 -1.58 18.27
C THR A 318 -11.61 -0.67 18.57
N PHE A 319 -11.85 0.61 18.87
CA PHE A 319 -10.82 1.56 19.24
C PHE A 319 -10.13 1.20 20.57
N LEU A 320 -10.90 0.79 21.59
CA LEU A 320 -10.35 0.37 22.86
C LEU A 320 -9.42 -0.86 22.71
N LEU A 321 -9.84 -1.87 21.95
CA LEU A 321 -9.04 -3.08 21.75
C LEU A 321 -7.78 -2.85 20.90
N PHE A 322 -7.75 -1.82 20.07
CA PHE A 322 -6.52 -1.42 19.38
C PHE A 322 -5.43 -0.99 20.39
N TRP A 323 -5.83 -0.40 21.52
CA TRP A 323 -4.92 0.02 22.59
C TRP A 323 -4.65 -1.05 23.64
N ASP A 324 -5.61 -1.95 23.88
CA ASP A 324 -5.50 -3.01 24.90
C ASP A 324 -4.60 -4.19 24.47
N LYS A 325 -4.38 -4.37 23.16
CA LYS A 325 -3.50 -5.42 22.61
C LYS A 325 -2.08 -4.93 22.25
N MET A 326 -1.71 -3.71 22.63
CA MET A 326 -0.32 -3.21 22.61
C MET A 326 0.25 -3.29 24.02
#